data_AF-A0A5C2S3M5-F1
#
_entry.id   AF-A0A5C2S3M5-F1
#
_cell.length_a   1.000
_cell.length_b   1.000
_cell.length_c   1.000
_cell.angle_alpha   90.00
_cell.angle_beta   90.00
_cell.angle_gamma   90.00
#
_symmetry.space_group_name_H-M   'P 1'
#
loop_
_entity.id
_entity.type
_entity.pdbx_description
1 polymer ?
#
loop_
_entity_poly.entity_id
_entity_poly.type
_entity_poly.pdbx_seq_one_letter_code
_entity_poly.pdbx_strand_id
1 'polypeptide(L)'
;MFTMDIDIETLIEETLEHEPVEEELEQDNDVHTRLERYEEALKENARHSAATAKEIYEVFLQCPGPRPSILNNATNMTSSPSMQIDRSRISVVQNAQQFGLPSIPLDVFFEIASNLHPLELLRCSRTSKTLRSMLLSLRSRSLWQRALEAIPQLPPCPVDMSEVFFTALLFDDYCFACGAECAHAVDYALRVRLCHPCWQENVCEGTTALDNVPRAVQDLVMMLIPCETSIDPQNDSIYFSASRLQPHRHILQDFYSKGELDAVLRSIWPPPKASTFTLSKPLLIERTKYVLRRQAHAFTLHLWEARVRERRAGGSVIRLPGHQLALLRAQCVSYELADTSVDGPEAELDAIPDNIVFQLQKDYVERVRRRDTVYEERLQTRYTQLTSFYDELLKGPWSELDQRLFPNKHDGARLLSGIAAFDDARGTVSRRTFYDYATLHELYSDIGFYRRDYAQHLASLVTSGIEAELGSESARQLTDRSYIDILSMPCALFTCTVCFEEPLAYPDIHAHWREEHPDISVWRKSDLLFLQSSKVGKDICERVDFWPQGLAVGQVIL
;
A
#
# COMPACT_ATOMS: atom_id res chain seq x y z
N MET A 1 24.79 -7.22 34.97
CA MET A 1 24.74 -5.81 34.51
C MET A 1 26.14 -5.43 34.08
N PHE A 2 26.44 -5.55 32.79
CA PHE A 2 27.63 -4.96 32.18
C PHE A 2 27.11 -3.82 31.29
N THR A 3 27.10 -2.61 31.84
CA THR A 3 27.02 -1.37 31.07
C THR A 3 28.47 -0.98 30.79
N MET A 4 29.03 -1.49 29.69
CA MET A 4 30.10 -0.76 29.03
C MET A 4 29.37 0.34 28.26
N ASP A 5 29.54 1.57 28.72
CA ASP A 5 29.15 2.77 27.98
C ASP A 5 29.98 2.80 26.71
N ILE A 6 29.40 2.32 25.61
CA ILE A 6 29.95 2.59 24.28
C ILE A 6 29.81 4.09 24.09
N ASP A 7 30.92 4.76 23.79
CA ASP A 7 30.90 6.15 23.36
C ASP A 7 30.37 6.22 21.92
N ILE A 8 29.04 6.14 21.80
CA ILE A 8 28.32 6.19 20.52
C ILE A 8 28.64 7.52 19.81
N GLU A 9 28.94 8.60 20.53
CA GLU A 9 29.31 9.89 19.93
C GLU A 9 30.62 9.81 19.14
N THR A 10 31.68 9.23 19.72
CA THR A 10 32.98 9.05 19.04
C THR A 10 32.84 8.15 17.79
N LEU A 11 31.97 7.14 17.85
CA LEU A 11 31.70 6.20 16.75
C LEU A 11 31.09 6.88 15.51
N ILE A 12 30.20 7.85 15.76
CA ILE A 12 29.46 8.60 14.74
C ILE A 12 30.38 9.59 14.03
N GLU A 13 31.27 10.25 14.78
CA GLU A 13 32.24 11.18 14.23
C GLU A 13 33.20 10.48 13.25
N GLU A 14 33.71 9.29 13.59
CA GLU A 14 34.64 8.53 12.72
C GLU A 14 33.99 7.95 11.45
N THR A 15 32.68 7.65 11.46
CA THR A 15 31.99 7.04 10.31
C THR A 15 31.38 8.06 9.32
N LEU A 16 31.11 9.30 9.75
CA LEU A 16 30.43 10.31 8.94
C LEU A 16 31.36 11.36 8.31
N GLU A 17 32.67 11.29 8.55
CA GLU A 17 33.64 12.32 8.11
C GLU A 17 33.75 12.52 6.58
N HIS A 18 33.14 11.67 5.73
CA HIS A 18 33.33 11.70 4.27
C HIS A 18 32.04 11.76 3.42
N GLU A 19 30.85 12.01 3.99
CA GLU A 19 29.61 12.16 3.20
C GLU A 19 29.16 13.63 3.09
N PRO A 20 28.88 14.15 1.87
CA PRO A 20 28.29 15.46 1.72
C PRO A 20 26.89 15.50 2.34
N VAL A 21 26.61 16.57 3.08
CA VAL A 21 25.29 16.86 3.66
C VAL A 21 24.30 17.13 2.52
N GLU A 22 23.41 16.18 2.24
CA GLU A 22 22.20 16.49 1.47
C GLU A 22 21.25 17.25 2.39
N GLU A 23 21.12 18.57 2.17
CA GLU A 23 20.11 19.40 2.81
C GLU A 23 18.71 18.88 2.44
N GLU A 24 17.92 18.48 3.46
CA GLU A 24 16.50 18.19 3.32
C GLU A 24 15.76 19.46 2.88
N LEU A 25 15.63 19.62 1.56
CA LEU A 25 14.85 20.65 0.89
C LEU A 25 13.35 20.36 1.01
N GLU A 26 12.79 20.42 2.21
CA GLU A 26 11.32 20.33 2.40
C GLU A 26 10.59 21.66 2.14
N GLN A 27 11.32 22.78 1.98
CA GLN A 27 10.71 24.11 1.96
C GLN A 27 10.21 24.61 0.59
N ASP A 28 10.44 23.89 -0.52
CA ASP A 28 10.15 24.46 -1.85
C ASP A 28 9.63 23.42 -2.85
N ASN A 29 8.38 22.98 -2.66
CA ASN A 29 7.78 21.87 -3.41
C ASN A 29 6.37 22.18 -3.94
N ASP A 30 6.06 23.45 -4.23
CA ASP A 30 4.80 23.82 -4.86
C ASP A 30 4.84 23.63 -6.40
N VAL A 31 3.67 23.73 -7.03
CA VAL A 31 3.50 23.52 -8.49
C VAL A 31 4.42 24.42 -9.31
N HIS A 32 4.62 25.67 -8.91
CA HIS A 32 5.47 26.64 -9.60
C HIS A 32 6.94 26.24 -9.51
N THR A 33 7.42 25.87 -8.32
CA THR A 33 8.82 25.41 -8.12
C THR A 33 9.13 24.20 -9.01
N ARG A 34 8.20 23.25 -9.16
CA ARG A 34 8.36 22.10 -10.08
C ARG A 34 8.39 22.51 -11.55
N LEU A 35 7.57 23.47 -11.95
CA LEU A 35 7.59 24.01 -13.33
C LEU A 35 8.88 24.77 -13.64
N GLU A 36 9.46 25.47 -12.65
CA GLU A 36 10.74 26.17 -12.78
C GLU A 36 11.90 25.19 -12.94
N ARG A 37 11.98 24.15 -12.10
CA ARG A 37 12.97 23.06 -12.25
C ARG A 37 12.89 22.40 -13.63
N TYR A 38 11.68 22.18 -14.15
CA TYR A 38 11.51 21.68 -15.50
C TYR A 38 12.01 22.66 -16.57
N GLU A 39 11.71 23.95 -16.42
CA GLU A 39 12.18 25.00 -17.32
C GLU A 39 13.71 25.14 -17.35
N GLU A 40 14.37 24.92 -16.22
CA GLU A 40 15.83 24.85 -16.16
C GLU A 40 16.37 23.65 -16.93
N ALA A 41 15.77 22.46 -16.73
CA ALA A 41 16.12 21.25 -17.49
C ALA A 41 15.88 21.41 -19.01
N LEU A 42 14.96 22.28 -19.44
CA LEU A 42 14.79 22.63 -20.87
C LEU A 42 16.06 23.27 -21.45
N LYS A 43 16.71 24.17 -20.70
CA LYS A 43 17.86 24.95 -21.17
C LYS A 43 19.06 24.06 -21.48
N GLU A 44 19.17 22.94 -20.78
CA GLU A 44 20.27 21.98 -20.90
C GLU A 44 20.05 20.95 -22.01
N ASN A 45 18.83 20.83 -22.56
CA ASN A 45 18.51 19.79 -23.54
C ASN A 45 18.81 20.24 -24.98
N ALA A 46 19.64 19.47 -25.68
CA ALA A 46 19.94 19.70 -27.09
C ALA A 46 18.80 19.31 -28.05
N ARG A 47 17.83 18.49 -27.60
CA ARG A 47 16.73 17.96 -28.42
C ARG A 47 15.39 18.46 -27.90
N HIS A 48 14.61 19.06 -28.79
CA HIS A 48 13.28 19.60 -28.47
C HIS A 48 12.21 18.93 -29.31
N SER A 49 11.04 18.69 -28.70
CA SER A 49 9.83 18.26 -29.40
C SER A 49 9.29 19.36 -30.29
N ALA A 50 8.70 18.95 -31.42
CA ALA A 50 7.99 19.82 -32.35
C ALA A 50 6.52 20.09 -31.93
N ALA A 51 6.06 19.49 -30.83
CA ALA A 51 4.70 19.64 -30.33
C ALA A 51 4.36 21.10 -30.01
N THR A 52 3.14 21.50 -30.35
CA THR A 52 2.55 22.80 -30.03
C THR A 52 1.87 22.75 -28.65
N ALA A 53 1.69 23.91 -28.01
CA ALA A 53 0.98 23.99 -26.73
C ALA A 53 -0.46 23.42 -26.80
N LYS A 54 -1.10 23.54 -27.97
CA LYS A 54 -2.43 22.98 -28.23
C LYS A 54 -2.39 21.45 -28.29
N GLU A 55 -1.44 20.86 -29.00
CA GLU A 55 -1.28 19.40 -29.09
C GLU A 55 -0.99 18.78 -27.72
N ILE A 56 -0.16 19.43 -26.90
CA ILE A 56 0.11 19.00 -25.51
C ILE A 56 -1.20 18.98 -24.69
N TYR A 57 -1.99 20.04 -24.80
CA TYR A 57 -3.27 20.12 -24.10
C TYR A 57 -4.32 19.13 -24.59
N GLU A 58 -4.38 18.88 -25.91
CA GLU A 58 -5.27 17.89 -26.50
C GLU A 58 -5.00 16.47 -25.94
N VAL A 59 -3.73 16.13 -25.68
CA VAL A 59 -3.39 14.87 -25.00
C VAL A 59 -4.00 14.82 -23.60
N PHE A 60 -3.94 15.90 -22.83
CA PHE A 60 -4.53 15.94 -21.48
C PHE A 60 -6.06 15.78 -21.49
N LEU A 61 -6.74 16.25 -22.55
CA LEU A 61 -8.18 16.04 -22.74
C LEU A 61 -8.53 14.61 -23.13
N GLN A 62 -7.60 13.87 -23.73
CA GLN A 62 -7.77 12.46 -24.10
C GLN A 62 -7.41 11.49 -22.97
N CYS A 63 -6.51 11.89 -22.06
CA CYS A 63 -6.11 11.13 -20.88
C CYS A 63 -7.22 10.70 -19.90
N PRO A 64 -8.41 11.35 -19.81
CA PRO A 64 -9.56 10.80 -19.09
C PRO A 64 -10.45 9.88 -19.95
N GLY A 65 -10.19 9.73 -21.25
CA GLY A 65 -11.06 9.02 -22.18
C GLY A 65 -11.23 7.53 -21.82
N PRO A 66 -12.45 6.96 -21.92
CA PRO A 66 -12.64 5.52 -21.77
C PRO A 66 -11.72 4.77 -22.74
N ARG A 67 -11.15 3.65 -22.27
CA ARG A 67 -10.37 2.77 -23.14
C ARG A 67 -11.23 2.25 -24.30
N PRO A 68 -10.63 1.98 -25.48
CA PRO A 68 -11.34 1.60 -26.70
C PRO A 68 -12.32 0.42 -26.53
N SER A 69 -12.08 -0.49 -25.58
CA SER A 69 -12.95 -1.64 -25.30
C SER A 69 -14.40 -1.26 -24.95
N ILE A 70 -14.62 -0.16 -24.22
CA ILE A 70 -15.99 0.29 -23.85
C ILE A 70 -16.61 1.15 -24.97
N LEU A 71 -15.79 1.91 -25.71
CA LEU A 71 -16.21 2.84 -26.76
C LEU A 71 -16.38 2.21 -28.16
N ASN A 72 -15.79 1.04 -28.43
CA ASN A 72 -15.91 0.37 -29.74
C ASN A 72 -17.35 -0.01 -30.10
N ASN A 73 -18.29 0.06 -29.15
CA ASN A 73 -19.72 -0.09 -29.40
C ASN A 73 -20.49 1.23 -29.51
N ALA A 74 -19.85 2.39 -29.44
CA ALA A 74 -20.48 3.71 -29.42
C ALA A 74 -19.92 4.72 -30.46
N THR A 75 -18.77 4.47 -31.08
CA THR A 75 -18.09 5.43 -31.96
C THR A 75 -18.57 5.52 -33.42
N ASN A 76 -19.63 4.81 -33.83
CA ASN A 76 -20.21 4.96 -35.17
C ASN A 76 -21.23 6.12 -35.28
N MET A 77 -21.02 7.24 -34.60
CA MET A 77 -21.95 8.39 -34.65
C MET A 77 -21.20 9.73 -34.57
N THR A 78 -20.36 10.06 -35.55
CA THR A 78 -19.86 11.43 -35.76
C THR A 78 -19.86 11.81 -37.23
N SER A 79 -21.02 12.26 -37.71
CA SER A 79 -21.10 13.30 -38.73
C SER A 79 -22.45 13.99 -38.62
N SER A 80 -22.47 15.20 -38.06
CA SER A 80 -23.64 16.07 -38.08
C SER A 80 -23.88 16.58 -39.50
N PRO A 81 -25.14 16.59 -39.96
CA PRO A 81 -25.67 17.77 -40.61
C PRO A 81 -26.80 18.35 -39.74
N SER A 82 -26.77 19.66 -39.58
CA SER A 82 -27.92 20.45 -39.17
C SER A 82 -29.12 20.11 -40.07
N MET A 83 -30.24 19.62 -39.52
CA MET A 83 -31.53 19.73 -40.19
C MET A 83 -32.71 19.45 -39.25
N GLN A 84 -33.66 20.38 -39.34
CA GLN A 84 -35.11 20.34 -39.11
C GLN A 84 -35.69 19.06 -38.48
N ILE A 85 -36.63 19.28 -37.54
CA ILE A 85 -37.45 18.25 -36.90
C ILE A 85 -38.16 17.42 -37.98
N ASP A 86 -37.56 16.27 -38.30
CA ASP A 86 -38.19 15.29 -39.18
C ASP A 86 -39.21 14.49 -38.36
N ARG A 87 -40.49 14.72 -38.67
CA ARG A 87 -41.65 14.02 -38.11
C ARG A 87 -41.67 12.51 -38.46
N SER A 88 -40.73 12.02 -39.27
CA SER A 88 -40.60 10.61 -39.66
C SER A 88 -40.10 9.65 -38.55
N ARG A 89 -39.58 10.16 -37.43
CA ARG A 89 -39.01 9.32 -36.34
C ARG A 89 -40.02 8.71 -35.35
N ILE A 90 -41.32 8.81 -35.64
CA ILE A 90 -42.38 8.09 -34.93
C ILE A 90 -42.26 6.56 -35.13
N SER A 91 -41.47 6.09 -36.10
CA SER A 91 -41.23 4.66 -36.35
C SER A 91 -40.46 3.93 -35.24
N VAL A 92 -39.75 4.63 -34.33
CA VAL A 92 -39.10 3.98 -33.18
C VAL A 92 -40.13 3.46 -32.17
N VAL A 93 -41.34 4.03 -32.15
CA VAL A 93 -42.45 3.57 -31.31
C VAL A 93 -43.04 2.24 -31.82
N GLN A 94 -42.89 1.93 -33.11
CA GLN A 94 -43.45 0.71 -33.71
C GLN A 94 -42.63 -0.56 -33.41
N ASN A 95 -41.36 -0.45 -33.00
CA ASN A 95 -40.52 -1.62 -32.69
C ASN A 95 -40.55 -2.04 -31.20
N ALA A 96 -41.30 -1.33 -30.35
CA ALA A 96 -41.54 -1.76 -28.96
C ALA A 96 -42.45 -3.00 -28.88
N GLN A 97 -43.24 -3.28 -29.93
CA GLN A 97 -44.13 -4.45 -30.01
C GLN A 97 -43.39 -5.80 -30.09
N GLN A 98 -42.11 -5.83 -30.46
CA GLN A 98 -41.37 -7.08 -30.70
C GLN A 98 -40.73 -7.68 -29.43
N PHE A 99 -40.80 -6.99 -28.28
CA PHE A 99 -40.13 -7.42 -27.03
C PHE A 99 -41.08 -7.84 -25.91
N GLY A 100 -42.39 -7.97 -26.16
CA GLY A 100 -43.33 -8.42 -25.13
C GLY A 100 -43.45 -7.49 -23.91
N LEU A 101 -42.89 -6.27 -23.97
CA LEU A 101 -43.22 -5.19 -23.04
C LEU A 101 -44.62 -4.68 -23.43
N PRO A 102 -45.67 -4.92 -22.65
CA PRO A 102 -47.03 -4.61 -23.06
C PRO A 102 -47.24 -3.09 -23.11
N SER A 103 -47.19 -2.47 -24.29
CA SER A 103 -47.72 -1.12 -24.56
C SER A 103 -47.44 -0.02 -23.50
N ILE A 104 -46.31 -0.07 -22.78
CA ILE A 104 -45.97 0.92 -21.76
C ILE A 104 -45.46 2.19 -22.48
N PRO A 105 -46.06 3.36 -22.22
CA PRO A 105 -45.53 4.64 -22.73
C PRO A 105 -44.09 4.86 -22.26
N LEU A 106 -43.24 5.42 -23.13
CA LEU A 106 -41.82 5.64 -22.81
C LEU A 106 -41.61 6.45 -21.53
N ASP A 107 -42.48 7.41 -21.25
CA ASP A 107 -42.40 8.23 -20.03
C ASP A 107 -42.61 7.38 -18.77
N VAL A 108 -43.55 6.44 -18.80
CA VAL A 108 -43.80 5.49 -17.70
C VAL A 108 -42.62 4.53 -17.55
N PHE A 109 -42.05 4.07 -18.66
CA PHE A 109 -40.84 3.24 -18.62
C PHE A 109 -39.66 4.00 -17.99
N PHE A 110 -39.44 5.26 -18.36
CA PHE A 110 -38.37 6.07 -17.79
C PHE A 110 -38.60 6.39 -16.32
N GLU A 111 -39.84 6.59 -15.90
CA GLU A 111 -40.19 6.74 -14.49
C GLU A 111 -39.80 5.47 -13.71
N ILE A 112 -40.24 4.29 -14.16
CA ILE A 112 -39.87 3.00 -13.55
C ILE A 112 -38.36 2.83 -13.52
N ALA A 113 -37.70 3.05 -14.66
CA ALA A 113 -36.25 2.89 -14.80
C ALA A 113 -35.45 3.86 -13.93
N SER A 114 -35.97 5.06 -13.64
CA SER A 114 -35.31 6.03 -12.76
C SER A 114 -35.40 5.68 -11.27
N ASN A 115 -36.28 4.75 -10.91
CA ASN A 115 -36.42 4.20 -9.56
C ASN A 115 -35.64 2.88 -9.38
N LEU A 116 -35.02 2.35 -10.44
CA LEU A 116 -34.16 1.17 -10.34
C LEU A 116 -32.83 1.52 -9.67
N HIS A 117 -32.22 0.54 -9.00
CA HIS A 117 -30.84 0.70 -8.57
C HIS A 117 -29.93 0.91 -9.80
N PRO A 118 -28.92 1.80 -9.76
CA PRO A 118 -28.04 2.08 -10.90
C PRO A 118 -27.45 0.83 -11.56
N LEU A 119 -27.04 -0.16 -10.77
CA LEU A 119 -26.55 -1.45 -11.28
C LEU A 119 -27.61 -2.22 -12.09
N GLU A 120 -28.86 -2.24 -11.63
CA GLU A 120 -29.95 -2.91 -12.34
C GLU A 120 -30.30 -2.18 -13.63
N LEU A 121 -30.27 -0.85 -13.60
CA LEU A 121 -30.43 -0.01 -14.77
C LEU A 121 -29.31 -0.28 -15.81
N LEU A 122 -28.06 -0.43 -15.36
CA LEU A 122 -26.94 -0.82 -16.20
C LEU A 122 -27.13 -2.21 -16.80
N ARG A 123 -27.56 -3.19 -16.02
CA ARG A 123 -27.87 -4.54 -16.50
C ARG A 123 -29.04 -4.52 -17.49
N CYS A 124 -30.08 -3.73 -17.24
CA CYS A 124 -31.21 -3.52 -18.14
C CYS A 124 -30.76 -2.99 -19.50
N SER A 125 -29.82 -2.04 -19.51
CA SER A 125 -29.23 -1.53 -20.76
C SER A 125 -28.48 -2.59 -21.59
N ARG A 126 -28.10 -3.73 -20.98
CA ARG A 126 -27.36 -4.83 -21.64
C ARG A 126 -28.27 -5.94 -22.18
N THR A 127 -29.56 -5.97 -21.82
CA THR A 127 -30.46 -7.08 -22.21
C THR A 127 -31.02 -6.96 -23.63
N SER A 128 -31.07 -5.76 -24.21
CA SER A 128 -31.57 -5.53 -25.58
C SER A 128 -30.86 -4.37 -26.26
N LYS A 129 -30.65 -4.47 -27.58
CA LYS A 129 -30.09 -3.38 -28.41
C LYS A 129 -30.94 -2.11 -28.34
N THR A 130 -32.26 -2.26 -28.26
CA THR A 130 -33.20 -1.14 -28.17
C THR A 130 -33.07 -0.45 -26.82
N LEU A 131 -33.07 -1.20 -25.72
CA LEU A 131 -32.87 -0.67 -24.37
C LEU A 131 -31.49 -0.01 -24.23
N ARG A 132 -30.45 -0.63 -24.78
CA ARG A 132 -29.11 -0.05 -24.86
C ARG A 132 -29.12 1.32 -25.52
N SER A 133 -29.72 1.42 -26.72
CA SER A 133 -29.77 2.66 -27.48
C SER A 133 -30.58 3.76 -26.78
N MET A 134 -31.59 3.40 -25.99
CA MET A 134 -32.39 4.36 -25.25
C MET A 134 -31.67 4.80 -23.96
N LEU A 135 -31.35 3.84 -23.09
CA LEU A 135 -30.83 4.10 -21.75
C LEU A 135 -29.41 4.68 -21.76
N LEU A 136 -28.56 4.34 -22.73
CA LEU A 136 -27.20 4.89 -22.83
C LEU A 136 -27.14 6.19 -23.63
N SER A 137 -28.29 6.72 -24.07
CA SER A 137 -28.33 7.99 -24.79
C SER A 137 -28.14 9.18 -23.84
N LEU A 138 -27.56 10.27 -24.35
CA LEU A 138 -27.45 11.54 -23.61
C LEU A 138 -28.80 12.07 -23.11
N ARG A 139 -29.91 11.69 -23.77
CA ARG A 139 -31.27 12.10 -23.37
C ARG A 139 -31.74 11.43 -22.09
N SER A 140 -31.18 10.28 -21.75
CA SER A 140 -31.47 9.55 -20.53
C SER A 140 -30.58 9.97 -19.36
N ARG A 141 -29.74 11.01 -19.51
CA ARG A 141 -28.83 11.48 -18.46
C ARG A 141 -29.55 11.75 -17.13
N SER A 142 -30.67 12.48 -17.17
CA SER A 142 -31.45 12.82 -15.96
C SER A 142 -32.01 11.59 -15.23
N LEU A 143 -32.26 10.50 -15.97
CA LEU A 143 -32.69 9.24 -15.39
C LEU A 143 -31.57 8.60 -14.57
N TRP A 144 -30.33 8.61 -15.08
CA TRP A 144 -29.17 8.09 -14.34
C TRP A 144 -28.82 8.96 -13.14
N GLN A 145 -28.92 10.28 -13.28
CA GLN A 145 -28.74 11.21 -12.17
C GLN A 145 -29.71 10.90 -11.03
N ARG A 146 -31.00 10.77 -11.34
CA ARG A 146 -32.02 10.40 -10.34
C ARG A 146 -31.73 9.05 -9.68
N ALA A 147 -31.33 8.04 -10.47
CA ALA A 147 -31.00 6.72 -9.93
C ALA A 147 -29.78 6.75 -8.98
N LEU A 148 -28.78 7.58 -9.27
CA LEU A 148 -27.60 7.75 -8.42
C LEU A 148 -27.89 8.60 -7.18
N GLU A 149 -28.70 9.66 -7.31
CA GLU A 149 -29.16 10.51 -6.20
C GLU A 149 -29.99 9.72 -5.18
N ALA A 150 -30.64 8.64 -5.63
CA ALA A 150 -31.35 7.72 -4.75
C ALA A 150 -30.41 6.86 -3.88
N ILE A 151 -29.10 6.82 -4.16
CA ILE A 151 -28.13 6.10 -3.32
C ILE A 151 -27.74 7.00 -2.13
N PRO A 152 -28.05 6.57 -0.90
CA PRO A 152 -27.75 7.34 0.31
C PRO A 152 -26.29 7.80 0.38
N GLN A 153 -26.11 9.10 0.56
CA GLN A 153 -24.82 9.77 0.80
C GLN A 153 -23.73 9.51 -0.25
N LEU A 154 -24.08 9.00 -1.43
CA LEU A 154 -23.13 8.77 -2.51
C LEU A 154 -22.62 10.11 -3.03
N PRO A 155 -21.28 10.32 -3.13
CA PRO A 155 -20.75 11.49 -3.81
C PRO A 155 -21.28 11.60 -5.25
N PRO A 156 -21.66 12.81 -5.71
CA PRO A 156 -22.21 13.00 -7.03
C PRO A 156 -21.22 12.56 -8.11
N CYS A 157 -21.77 12.16 -9.26
CA CYS A 157 -20.97 11.84 -10.43
C CYS A 157 -20.14 13.07 -10.83
N PRO A 158 -18.81 12.94 -10.99
CA PRO A 158 -17.97 14.09 -11.32
C PRO A 158 -18.21 14.52 -12.78
N VAL A 159 -17.96 15.79 -13.08
CA VAL A 159 -18.30 16.42 -14.37
C VAL A 159 -17.59 15.80 -15.58
N ASP A 160 -16.44 15.18 -15.36
CA ASP A 160 -15.60 14.55 -16.37
C ASP A 160 -15.85 13.03 -16.48
N MET A 161 -16.97 12.56 -15.94
CA MET A 161 -17.43 11.18 -16.02
C MET A 161 -18.92 11.14 -16.41
N SER A 162 -19.31 10.13 -17.20
CA SER A 162 -20.74 9.87 -17.43
C SER A 162 -21.32 9.07 -16.28
N GLU A 163 -22.60 9.29 -15.97
CA GLU A 163 -23.30 8.60 -14.89
C GLU A 163 -23.34 7.07 -15.10
N VAL A 164 -23.36 6.62 -16.36
CA VAL A 164 -23.24 5.21 -16.74
C VAL A 164 -21.87 4.65 -16.36
N PHE A 165 -20.79 5.37 -16.69
CA PHE A 165 -19.43 4.92 -16.39
C PHE A 165 -19.17 4.97 -14.88
N PHE A 166 -19.69 5.97 -14.18
CA PHE A 166 -19.63 6.07 -12.73
C PHE A 166 -20.36 4.90 -12.05
N THR A 167 -21.55 4.57 -12.51
CA THR A 167 -22.29 3.38 -12.08
C THR A 167 -21.47 2.11 -12.28
N ALA A 168 -20.84 1.97 -13.45
CA ALA A 168 -20.04 0.80 -13.76
C ALA A 168 -18.79 0.69 -12.87
N LEU A 169 -18.15 1.82 -12.56
CA LEU A 169 -16.99 1.86 -11.67
C LEU A 169 -17.35 1.38 -10.27
N LEU A 170 -18.45 1.89 -9.72
CA LEU A 170 -18.88 1.60 -8.35
C LEU A 170 -19.47 0.19 -8.18
N PHE A 171 -20.34 -0.23 -9.09
CA PHE A 171 -21.25 -1.35 -8.82
C PHE A 171 -21.16 -2.54 -9.77
N ASP A 172 -20.53 -2.38 -10.93
CA ASP A 172 -20.41 -3.48 -11.88
C ASP A 172 -19.32 -4.47 -11.45
N ASP A 173 -19.24 -5.63 -12.09
CA ASP A 173 -18.27 -6.68 -11.79
C ASP A 173 -17.39 -7.04 -12.99
N TYR A 174 -17.47 -6.26 -14.07
CA TYR A 174 -16.75 -6.48 -15.32
C TYR A 174 -15.48 -5.64 -15.42
N CYS A 175 -14.42 -6.25 -15.98
CA CYS A 175 -13.17 -5.58 -16.25
C CYS A 175 -13.31 -4.58 -17.40
N PHE A 176 -12.87 -3.33 -17.18
CA PHE A 176 -12.92 -2.27 -18.19
C PHE A 176 -11.97 -2.51 -19.38
N ALA A 177 -10.94 -3.34 -19.20
CA ALA A 177 -10.00 -3.68 -20.27
C ALA A 177 -10.47 -4.89 -21.09
N CYS A 178 -10.67 -6.05 -20.47
CA CYS A 178 -10.95 -7.30 -21.18
C CYS A 178 -12.41 -7.77 -21.11
N GLY A 179 -13.25 -7.17 -20.27
CA GLY A 179 -14.64 -7.59 -20.09
C GLY A 179 -14.83 -8.90 -19.32
N ALA A 180 -13.80 -9.42 -18.65
CA ALA A 180 -13.94 -10.56 -17.73
C ALA A 180 -14.74 -10.17 -16.49
N GLU A 181 -15.50 -11.13 -15.93
CA GLU A 181 -16.21 -10.98 -14.66
C GLU A 181 -15.25 -11.02 -13.46
N CYS A 182 -15.77 -10.75 -12.25
CA CYS A 182 -15.03 -10.73 -10.99
C CYS A 182 -13.86 -9.73 -10.97
N ALA A 183 -14.03 -8.60 -11.65
CA ALA A 183 -13.05 -7.52 -11.66
C ALA A 183 -13.13 -6.69 -10.36
N HIS A 184 -12.44 -7.14 -9.31
CA HIS A 184 -12.45 -6.49 -7.99
C HIS A 184 -11.26 -5.53 -7.75
N ALA A 185 -10.33 -5.42 -8.71
CA ALA A 185 -9.25 -4.44 -8.62
C ALA A 185 -9.77 -3.05 -9.04
N VAL A 186 -10.38 -2.34 -8.09
CA VAL A 186 -10.97 -1.01 -8.28
C VAL A 186 -10.08 0.07 -7.69
N ASP A 187 -9.87 1.14 -8.45
CA ASP A 187 -9.32 2.40 -7.93
C ASP A 187 -10.11 3.60 -8.47
N TYR A 188 -10.51 4.48 -7.56
CA TYR A 188 -11.40 5.61 -7.85
C TYR A 188 -10.66 6.80 -8.48
N ALA A 189 -9.39 7.03 -8.13
CA ALA A 189 -8.58 8.10 -8.71
C ALA A 189 -8.17 7.76 -10.13
N LEU A 190 -7.67 6.55 -10.38
CA LEU A 190 -7.36 6.00 -11.69
C LEU A 190 -8.63 5.71 -12.50
N ARG A 191 -9.80 5.62 -11.87
CA ARG A 191 -11.11 5.36 -12.50
C ARG A 191 -11.15 4.04 -13.26
N VAL A 192 -10.58 3.01 -12.66
CA VAL A 192 -10.47 1.69 -13.27
C VAL A 192 -11.14 0.64 -12.40
N ARG A 193 -11.75 -0.34 -13.07
CA ARG A 193 -12.15 -1.64 -12.51
C ARG A 193 -11.54 -2.73 -13.37
N LEU A 194 -10.61 -3.48 -12.82
CA LEU A 194 -9.80 -4.45 -13.57
C LEU A 194 -9.84 -5.84 -12.92
N CYS A 195 -9.66 -6.87 -13.74
CA CYS A 195 -9.24 -8.17 -13.22
C CYS A 195 -7.74 -8.13 -12.90
N HIS A 196 -7.25 -9.07 -12.09
CA HIS A 196 -5.86 -9.09 -11.65
C HIS A 196 -4.83 -9.04 -12.80
N PRO A 197 -4.94 -9.84 -13.89
CA PRO A 197 -4.00 -9.74 -15.01
C PRO A 197 -4.01 -8.36 -15.66
N CYS A 198 -5.21 -7.78 -15.88
CA CYS A 198 -5.30 -6.46 -16.47
C CYS A 198 -4.78 -5.38 -15.53
N TRP A 199 -4.88 -5.52 -14.21
CA TRP A 199 -4.25 -4.58 -13.28
C TRP A 199 -2.74 -4.51 -13.50
N GLN A 200 -2.06 -5.66 -13.48
CA GLN A 200 -0.60 -5.76 -13.68
C GLN A 200 -0.15 -5.20 -15.03
N GLU A 201 -0.96 -5.32 -16.08
CA GLU A 201 -0.58 -4.81 -17.40
C GLU A 201 -0.82 -3.31 -17.58
N ASN A 202 -1.75 -2.75 -16.81
CA ASN A 202 -2.30 -1.42 -17.07
C ASN A 202 -2.04 -0.39 -15.98
N VAL A 203 -1.54 -0.83 -14.84
CA VAL A 203 -1.15 -0.01 -13.72
C VAL A 203 0.30 -0.34 -13.39
N CYS A 204 1.13 0.68 -13.24
CA CYS A 204 2.57 0.52 -13.02
C CYS A 204 3.08 1.49 -11.95
N GLU A 205 4.11 1.06 -11.22
CA GLU A 205 4.84 1.94 -10.31
C GLU A 205 5.70 2.94 -11.12
N GLY A 206 5.72 4.20 -10.69
CA GLY A 206 6.49 5.27 -11.36
C GLY A 206 7.99 5.00 -11.41
N THR A 207 8.57 4.37 -10.38
CA THR A 207 9.98 3.94 -10.32
C THR A 207 10.37 3.13 -11.56
N THR A 208 9.55 2.12 -11.90
CA THR A 208 9.79 1.22 -13.03
C THR A 208 9.48 1.90 -14.35
N ALA A 209 8.40 2.69 -14.41
CA ALA A 209 7.95 3.33 -15.63
C ALA A 209 8.84 4.50 -16.09
N LEU A 210 9.52 5.17 -15.15
CA LEU A 210 10.25 6.41 -15.39
C LEU A 210 11.76 6.32 -15.07
N ASP A 211 12.31 5.13 -14.82
CA ASP A 211 13.71 4.90 -14.42
C ASP A 211 14.75 5.64 -15.29
N ASN A 212 14.53 5.69 -16.61
CA ASN A 212 15.43 6.31 -17.58
C ASN A 212 15.03 7.74 -17.99
N VAL A 213 14.19 8.40 -17.19
CA VAL A 213 13.66 9.73 -17.46
C VAL A 213 14.31 10.74 -16.49
N PRO A 214 14.75 11.93 -16.95
CA PRO A 214 15.36 12.92 -16.05
C PRO A 214 14.43 13.34 -14.90
N ARG A 215 14.98 13.55 -13.69
CA ARG A 215 14.22 13.85 -12.46
C ARG A 215 13.18 14.96 -12.62
N ALA A 216 13.56 16.08 -13.25
CA ALA A 216 12.64 17.19 -13.49
C ALA A 216 11.41 16.79 -14.33
N VAL A 217 11.59 15.88 -15.29
CA VAL A 217 10.51 15.35 -16.14
C VAL A 217 9.66 14.37 -15.33
N GLN A 218 10.27 13.51 -14.52
CA GLN A 218 9.56 12.60 -13.62
C GLN A 218 8.61 13.39 -12.70
N ASP A 219 9.14 14.41 -12.01
CA ASP A 219 8.38 15.26 -11.08
C ASP A 219 7.19 15.95 -11.76
N LEU A 220 7.37 16.38 -13.01
CA LEU A 220 6.32 17.00 -13.81
C LEU A 220 5.27 15.97 -14.26
N VAL A 221 5.67 14.80 -14.76
CA VAL A 221 4.73 13.73 -15.17
C VAL A 221 3.83 13.33 -14.00
N MET A 222 4.42 13.02 -12.84
CA MET A 222 3.70 12.57 -11.64
C MET A 222 2.70 13.63 -11.14
N MET A 223 3.04 14.92 -11.27
CA MET A 223 2.17 16.03 -10.91
C MET A 223 0.98 16.21 -11.88
N LEU A 224 1.07 15.73 -13.11
CA LEU A 224 0.05 15.92 -14.16
C LEU A 224 -0.91 14.74 -14.32
N ILE A 225 -0.72 13.67 -13.56
CA ILE A 225 -1.56 12.45 -13.58
C ILE A 225 -2.00 12.06 -12.17
N PRO A 226 -3.20 11.48 -12.00
CA PRO A 226 -3.59 10.89 -10.72
C PRO A 226 -2.78 9.63 -10.44
N CYS A 227 -2.51 9.37 -9.16
CA CYS A 227 -1.99 8.11 -8.68
C CYS A 227 -3.07 7.30 -7.96
N GLU A 228 -2.82 6.00 -7.78
CA GLU A 228 -3.67 5.11 -6.99
C GLU A 228 -3.91 5.67 -5.59
N THR A 229 -5.14 5.54 -5.13
CA THR A 229 -5.58 5.93 -3.79
C THR A 229 -5.75 4.70 -2.92
N SER A 230 -4.73 4.38 -2.12
CA SER A 230 -4.78 3.31 -1.12
C SER A 230 -5.11 3.88 0.26
N ILE A 231 -6.29 4.48 0.42
CA ILE A 231 -6.71 5.03 1.70
C ILE A 231 -7.43 3.95 2.50
N ASP A 232 -6.99 3.72 3.72
CA ASP A 232 -7.67 2.86 4.68
C ASP A 232 -8.12 3.69 5.87
N PRO A 233 -9.40 4.08 5.94
CA PRO A 233 -9.89 4.96 6.99
C PRO A 233 -9.93 4.31 8.39
N GLN A 234 -9.66 3.00 8.50
CA GLN A 234 -9.61 2.27 9.76
C GLN A 234 -8.20 2.13 10.34
N ASN A 235 -7.17 2.34 9.53
CA ASN A 235 -5.79 2.19 9.96
C ASN A 235 -5.18 3.59 10.12
N ASP A 236 -4.83 3.95 11.35
CA ASP A 236 -4.13 5.20 11.73
C ASP A 236 -2.71 5.32 11.09
N SER A 237 -2.37 4.38 10.21
CA SER A 237 -1.25 4.49 9.30
C SER A 237 -1.29 5.81 8.54
N ILE A 238 -0.08 6.30 8.22
CA ILE A 238 0.33 7.55 7.58
C ILE A 238 -0.47 7.86 6.28
N TYR A 239 -1.26 6.89 5.79
CA TYR A 239 -2.13 6.91 4.62
C TYR A 239 -3.42 7.69 4.73
N PHE A 240 -3.85 8.05 5.92
CA PHE A 240 -4.93 9.02 6.08
C PHE A 240 -4.39 10.45 6.02
N SER A 241 -3.66 10.78 4.97
CA SER A 241 -3.10 12.12 4.79
C SER A 241 -3.71 12.78 3.57
N ALA A 242 -4.65 13.70 3.80
CA ALA A 242 -5.12 14.61 2.76
C ALA A 242 -4.00 15.46 2.12
N SER A 243 -2.75 15.36 2.61
CA SER A 243 -1.57 15.87 1.92
C SER A 243 -1.35 15.20 0.56
N ARG A 244 -1.68 13.90 0.42
CA ARG A 244 -1.50 13.11 -0.81
C ARG A 244 -2.53 13.38 -1.89
N LEU A 245 -3.55 14.20 -1.58
CA LEU A 245 -4.45 14.77 -2.59
C LEU A 245 -3.70 15.73 -3.52
N GLN A 246 -2.63 16.34 -3.02
CA GLN A 246 -1.87 17.34 -3.77
C GLN A 246 -1.02 16.68 -4.85
N PRO A 247 -1.16 17.09 -6.13
CA PRO A 247 -0.39 16.48 -7.22
C PRO A 247 1.12 16.63 -7.06
N HIS A 248 1.58 17.73 -6.44
CA HIS A 248 3.00 17.95 -6.14
C HIS A 248 3.53 17.07 -4.99
N ARG A 249 2.67 16.30 -4.31
CA ARG A 249 3.07 15.31 -3.30
C ARG A 249 3.14 13.89 -3.84
N HIS A 250 2.75 13.65 -5.09
CA HIS A 250 2.92 12.35 -5.75
C HIS A 250 4.42 12.00 -5.90
N ILE A 251 4.75 10.72 -5.74
CA ILE A 251 6.12 10.18 -5.77
C ILE A 251 6.26 8.99 -6.74
N LEU A 252 7.49 8.61 -7.05
CA LEU A 252 7.77 7.53 -8.00
C LEU A 252 7.24 6.19 -7.52
N GLN A 253 7.22 5.96 -6.21
CA GLN A 253 6.74 4.73 -5.57
C GLN A 253 5.21 4.61 -5.58
N ASP A 254 4.50 5.53 -6.24
CA ASP A 254 3.07 5.41 -6.46
C ASP A 254 2.74 4.66 -7.74
N PHE A 255 1.51 4.14 -7.79
CA PHE A 255 0.98 3.46 -8.95
C PHE A 255 0.18 4.41 -9.83
N TYR A 256 0.38 4.29 -11.14
CA TYR A 256 -0.21 5.16 -12.15
C TYR A 256 -0.85 4.34 -13.26
N SER A 257 -1.88 4.89 -13.90
CA SER A 257 -2.41 4.33 -15.14
C SER A 257 -1.33 4.41 -16.23
N LYS A 258 -0.86 3.26 -16.70
CA LYS A 258 0.23 3.16 -17.69
C LYS A 258 -0.08 3.95 -18.96
N GLY A 259 -1.31 3.84 -19.46
CA GLY A 259 -1.74 4.54 -20.67
C GLY A 259 -1.76 6.07 -20.51
N GLU A 260 -2.15 6.57 -19.34
CA GLU A 260 -2.19 8.01 -19.04
C GLU A 260 -0.77 8.56 -18.80
N LEU A 261 0.06 7.83 -18.06
CA LEU A 261 1.48 8.13 -17.85
C LEU A 261 2.22 8.21 -19.18
N ASP A 262 2.07 7.20 -20.03
CA ASP A 262 2.70 7.14 -21.35
C ASP A 262 2.27 8.30 -22.26
N ALA A 263 0.99 8.66 -22.24
CA ALA A 263 0.45 9.75 -23.03
C ALA A 263 1.00 11.10 -22.56
N VAL A 264 0.96 11.37 -21.26
CA VAL A 264 1.52 12.60 -20.67
C VAL A 264 3.01 12.69 -20.91
N LEU A 265 3.77 11.62 -20.64
CA LEU A 265 5.21 11.56 -20.88
C LEU A 265 5.54 11.89 -22.34
N ARG A 266 4.87 11.28 -23.32
CA ARG A 266 5.10 11.60 -24.75
C ARG A 266 4.75 13.04 -25.12
N SER A 267 3.80 13.66 -24.43
CA SER A 267 3.39 15.04 -24.70
C SER A 267 4.42 16.07 -24.20
N ILE A 268 5.12 15.75 -23.11
CA ILE A 268 6.10 16.65 -22.50
C ILE A 268 7.55 16.23 -22.75
N TRP A 269 7.81 14.99 -23.19
CA TRP A 269 9.16 14.45 -23.38
C TRP A 269 9.34 13.73 -24.74
N PRO A 270 10.34 14.10 -25.58
CA PRO A 270 11.35 15.14 -25.37
C PRO A 270 10.75 16.54 -25.14
N PRO A 271 11.48 17.43 -24.46
CA PRO A 271 10.90 18.67 -23.96
C PRO A 271 10.42 19.60 -25.08
N PRO A 272 9.30 20.32 -24.90
CA PRO A 272 8.93 21.36 -25.86
C PRO A 272 9.94 22.53 -25.83
N LYS A 273 9.99 23.32 -26.91
CA LYS A 273 10.77 24.57 -26.92
C LYS A 273 10.35 25.49 -25.77
N ALA A 274 11.28 26.26 -25.20
CA ALA A 274 11.00 27.18 -24.09
C ALA A 274 9.80 28.10 -24.35
N SER A 275 9.67 28.68 -25.54
CA SER A 275 8.51 29.50 -25.91
C SER A 275 7.19 28.74 -25.90
N THR A 276 7.19 27.48 -26.38
CA THR A 276 6.01 26.60 -26.29
C THR A 276 5.70 26.25 -24.84
N PHE A 277 6.73 25.96 -24.03
CA PHE A 277 6.56 25.63 -22.62
C PHE A 277 5.93 26.79 -21.85
N THR A 278 6.43 28.02 -22.02
CA THR A 278 5.84 29.23 -21.42
C THR A 278 4.35 29.37 -21.75
N LEU A 279 3.96 29.11 -23.01
CA LEU A 279 2.56 29.13 -23.43
C LEU A 279 1.73 27.98 -22.82
N SER A 280 2.37 26.85 -22.49
CA SER A 280 1.70 25.69 -21.88
C SER A 280 1.53 25.78 -20.36
N LYS A 281 2.32 26.60 -19.66
CA LYS A 281 2.28 26.71 -18.18
C LYS A 281 0.87 26.88 -17.61
N PRO A 282 0.00 27.79 -18.12
CA PRO A 282 -1.36 27.92 -17.60
C PRO A 282 -2.18 26.63 -17.76
N LEU A 283 -1.99 25.91 -18.87
CA LEU A 283 -2.69 24.66 -19.16
C LEU A 283 -2.21 23.51 -18.25
N LEU A 284 -0.91 23.50 -17.93
CA LEU A 284 -0.32 22.56 -16.96
C LEU A 284 -0.87 22.82 -15.55
N ILE A 285 -1.00 24.09 -15.15
CA ILE A 285 -1.62 24.48 -13.87
C ILE A 285 -3.10 24.07 -13.83
N GLU A 286 -3.86 24.27 -14.90
CA GLU A 286 -5.24 23.77 -14.97
C GLU A 286 -5.31 22.24 -14.89
N ARG A 287 -4.31 21.55 -15.46
CA ARG A 287 -4.19 20.10 -15.36
C ARG A 287 -3.88 19.63 -13.93
N THR A 288 -3.05 20.33 -13.16
CA THR A 288 -2.83 19.95 -11.75
C THR A 288 -4.09 20.15 -10.91
N LYS A 289 -4.87 21.22 -11.16
CA LYS A 289 -6.20 21.39 -10.53
C LYS A 289 -7.15 20.25 -10.89
N TYR A 290 -7.12 19.78 -12.13
CA TYR A 290 -7.88 18.61 -12.56
C TYR A 290 -7.49 17.35 -11.78
N VAL A 291 -6.19 17.08 -11.65
CA VAL A 291 -5.68 15.92 -10.88
C VAL A 291 -6.12 16.00 -9.42
N LEU A 292 -5.99 17.17 -8.80
CA LEU A 292 -6.43 17.40 -7.43
C LEU A 292 -7.94 17.12 -7.25
N ARG A 293 -8.80 17.60 -8.17
CA ARG A 293 -10.23 17.29 -8.14
C ARG A 293 -10.51 15.79 -8.23
N ARG A 294 -9.76 15.07 -9.06
CA ARG A 294 -9.89 13.62 -9.25
C ARG A 294 -9.45 12.84 -8.00
N GLN A 295 -8.37 13.28 -7.34
CA GLN A 295 -7.92 12.72 -6.07
C GLN A 295 -8.92 12.99 -4.93
N ALA A 296 -9.41 14.22 -4.83
CA ALA A 296 -10.40 14.61 -3.81
C ALA A 296 -11.72 13.84 -3.97
N HIS A 297 -12.19 13.67 -5.20
CA HIS A 297 -13.38 12.84 -5.48
C HIS A 297 -13.16 11.36 -5.14
N ALA A 298 -12.00 10.79 -5.46
CA ALA A 298 -11.66 9.43 -5.05
C ALA A 298 -11.66 9.28 -3.52
N PHE A 299 -11.12 10.28 -2.80
CA PHE A 299 -11.14 10.32 -1.34
C PHE A 299 -12.56 10.31 -0.78
N THR A 300 -13.48 11.10 -1.33
CA THR A 300 -14.88 11.11 -0.87
C THR A 300 -15.59 9.78 -1.13
N LEU A 301 -15.25 9.09 -2.22
CA LEU A 301 -15.76 7.74 -2.49
C LEU A 301 -15.23 6.70 -1.50
N HIS A 302 -13.96 6.75 -1.13
CA HIS A 302 -13.40 5.85 -0.10
C HIS A 302 -14.07 6.03 1.25
N LEU A 303 -14.37 7.27 1.64
CA LEU A 303 -15.12 7.56 2.87
C LEU A 303 -16.54 6.98 2.81
N TRP A 304 -17.25 7.22 1.71
CA TRP A 304 -18.58 6.69 1.49
C TRP A 304 -18.57 5.15 1.52
N GLU A 305 -17.67 4.51 0.77
CA GLU A 305 -17.50 3.06 0.73
C GLU A 305 -17.26 2.49 2.13
N ALA A 306 -16.38 3.12 2.91
CA ALA A 306 -16.07 2.64 4.26
C ALA A 306 -17.27 2.72 5.21
N ARG A 307 -18.05 3.81 5.16
CA ARG A 307 -19.31 3.91 5.92
C ARG A 307 -20.34 2.87 5.50
N VAL A 308 -20.48 2.63 4.20
CA VAL A 308 -21.40 1.61 3.68
C VAL A 308 -21.00 0.21 4.16
N ARG A 309 -19.70 -0.09 4.22
CA ARG A 309 -19.18 -1.38 4.75
C ARG A 309 -19.43 -1.53 6.25
N GLU A 310 -19.23 -0.47 7.03
CA GLU A 310 -19.31 -0.51 8.50
C GLU A 310 -20.73 -0.37 9.06
N ARG A 311 -21.71 0.03 8.25
CA ARG A 311 -23.10 0.27 8.71
C ARG A 311 -23.73 -0.89 9.47
N ARG A 312 -23.28 -2.13 9.25
CA ARG A 312 -23.79 -3.33 9.93
C ARG A 312 -23.02 -3.74 11.18
N ALA A 313 -21.84 -3.20 11.41
CA ALA A 313 -20.88 -3.77 12.34
C ALA A 313 -21.12 -3.41 13.82
N GLY A 314 -22.16 -2.64 14.15
CA GLY A 314 -22.28 -2.03 15.49
C GLY A 314 -21.02 -1.23 15.89
N GLY A 315 -20.19 -0.90 14.89
CA GLY A 315 -18.86 -0.36 15.03
C GLY A 315 -18.89 1.15 15.18
N SER A 316 -17.82 1.68 15.75
CA SER A 316 -17.57 3.10 15.88
C SER A 316 -17.76 3.80 14.53
N VAL A 317 -18.55 4.87 14.50
CA VAL A 317 -18.73 5.72 13.32
C VAL A 317 -17.37 6.14 12.77
N ILE A 318 -17.06 5.83 11.50
CA ILE A 318 -15.90 6.41 10.82
C ILE A 318 -16.10 7.92 10.73
N ARG A 319 -15.38 8.64 11.60
CA ARG A 319 -15.29 10.09 11.56
C ARG A 319 -13.90 10.46 11.11
N LEU A 320 -13.82 11.29 10.08
CA LEU A 320 -12.59 11.99 9.79
C LEU A 320 -12.16 12.77 11.03
N PRO A 321 -10.89 12.67 11.46
CA PRO A 321 -10.32 13.64 12.38
C PRO A 321 -10.59 15.06 11.88
N GLY A 322 -10.97 15.97 12.80
CA GLY A 322 -11.42 17.32 12.43
C GLY A 322 -10.43 18.10 11.56
N HIS A 323 -9.13 17.89 11.75
CA HIS A 323 -8.08 18.50 10.94
C HIS A 323 -8.04 17.96 9.51
N GLN A 324 -8.27 16.66 9.29
CA GLN A 324 -8.32 16.03 7.96
C GLN A 324 -9.59 16.45 7.22
N LEU A 325 -10.72 16.51 7.93
CA LEU A 325 -11.96 17.04 7.37
C LEU A 325 -11.82 18.52 7.01
N ALA A 326 -11.16 19.33 7.84
CA ALA A 326 -10.86 20.72 7.54
C ALA A 326 -9.90 20.86 6.36
N LEU A 327 -8.87 20.01 6.27
CA LEU A 327 -7.93 20.00 5.16
C LEU A 327 -8.63 19.59 3.85
N LEU A 328 -9.41 18.52 3.88
CA LEU A 328 -10.25 18.10 2.76
C LEU A 328 -11.22 19.21 2.37
N ARG A 329 -11.91 19.85 3.31
CA ARG A 329 -12.82 20.97 3.02
C ARG A 329 -12.08 22.18 2.45
N ALA A 330 -10.97 22.60 3.03
CA ALA A 330 -10.17 23.71 2.49
C ALA A 330 -9.68 23.41 1.07
N GLN A 331 -9.27 22.16 0.83
CA GLN A 331 -8.85 21.69 -0.48
C GLN A 331 -10.01 21.46 -1.43
N CYS A 332 -11.23 21.18 -0.96
CA CYS A 332 -12.43 20.99 -1.78
C CYS A 332 -13.16 22.30 -2.06
N VAL A 333 -13.15 23.29 -1.15
CA VAL A 333 -13.87 24.59 -1.28
C VAL A 333 -13.32 25.46 -2.41
N SER A 334 -12.07 25.24 -2.82
CA SER A 334 -11.50 25.86 -4.02
C SER A 334 -11.97 25.20 -5.33
N TYR A 335 -12.77 24.14 -5.27
CA TYR A 335 -13.26 23.38 -6.40
C TYR A 335 -14.76 23.06 -6.21
N GLU A 336 -15.47 22.69 -7.28
CA GLU A 336 -16.93 22.48 -7.28
C GLU A 336 -17.40 21.26 -6.42
N LEU A 337 -16.58 20.77 -5.50
CA LEU A 337 -16.84 19.65 -4.58
C LEU A 337 -17.39 20.10 -3.21
N ALA A 338 -17.58 21.41 -2.98
CA ALA A 338 -18.04 21.96 -1.71
C ALA A 338 -19.43 21.46 -1.26
N ASP A 339 -20.27 21.02 -2.21
CA ASP A 339 -21.64 20.58 -1.93
C ASP A 339 -21.76 19.11 -1.50
N THR A 340 -20.66 18.34 -1.48
CA THR A 340 -20.70 16.97 -0.94
C THR A 340 -20.85 17.00 0.57
N SER A 341 -22.06 16.71 1.05
CA SER A 341 -22.31 16.47 2.47
C SER A 341 -21.55 15.23 2.92
N VAL A 342 -20.40 15.43 3.56
CA VAL A 342 -19.61 14.36 4.16
C VAL A 342 -20.28 13.84 5.45
N ASP A 343 -21.30 14.49 6.01
CA ASP A 343 -21.84 14.15 7.33
C ASP A 343 -23.38 14.00 7.30
N GLY A 344 -23.90 13.05 6.50
CA GLY A 344 -25.33 12.70 6.45
C GLY A 344 -25.76 11.75 7.58
N PRO A 345 -27.06 11.66 7.91
CA PRO A 345 -27.56 10.80 8.98
C PRO A 345 -27.42 9.29 8.65
N GLU A 346 -26.83 8.53 9.58
CA GLU A 346 -26.44 7.12 9.41
C GLU A 346 -27.60 6.18 9.05
N ALA A 347 -28.80 6.44 9.56
CA ALA A 347 -29.99 5.64 9.32
C ALA A 347 -30.37 5.52 7.82
N GLU A 348 -29.88 6.42 6.97
CA GLU A 348 -30.11 6.36 5.53
C GLU A 348 -29.26 5.26 4.85
N LEU A 349 -28.09 4.90 5.39
CA LEU A 349 -27.19 3.92 4.79
C LEU A 349 -27.76 2.49 4.84
N ASP A 350 -28.66 2.20 5.78
CA ASP A 350 -29.34 0.92 5.91
C ASP A 350 -30.23 0.58 4.69
N ALA A 351 -30.63 1.60 3.91
CA ALA A 351 -31.42 1.42 2.70
C ALA A 351 -30.62 0.83 1.52
N ILE A 352 -29.29 0.86 1.56
CA ILE A 352 -28.46 0.33 0.47
C ILE A 352 -28.56 -1.22 0.47
N PRO A 353 -28.72 -1.91 -0.67
CA PRO A 353 -28.88 -3.37 -0.70
C PRO A 353 -27.66 -4.18 -0.22
N ASP A 354 -27.91 -5.39 0.28
CA ASP A 354 -26.89 -6.25 0.87
C ASP A 354 -25.81 -6.74 -0.11
N ASN A 355 -26.24 -7.09 -1.31
CA ASN A 355 -25.35 -7.49 -2.40
C ASN A 355 -24.35 -6.39 -2.77
N ILE A 356 -24.75 -5.12 -2.68
CA ILE A 356 -23.86 -3.97 -2.92
C ILE A 356 -22.79 -3.88 -1.83
N VAL A 357 -23.18 -4.05 -0.56
CA VAL A 357 -22.20 -4.09 0.55
C VAL A 357 -21.19 -5.21 0.35
N PHE A 358 -21.67 -6.42 0.03
CA PHE A 358 -20.78 -7.55 -0.19
C PHE A 358 -19.82 -7.31 -1.35
N GLN A 359 -20.27 -6.65 -2.42
CA GLN A 359 -19.42 -6.26 -3.55
C GLN A 359 -18.34 -5.27 -3.10
N LEU A 360 -18.72 -4.18 -2.43
CA LEU A 360 -17.77 -3.17 -1.95
C LEU A 360 -16.78 -3.76 -0.93
N GLN A 361 -17.21 -4.70 -0.09
CA GLN A 361 -16.32 -5.42 0.82
C GLN A 361 -15.27 -6.25 0.07
N LYS A 362 -15.66 -6.92 -1.02
CA LYS A 362 -14.70 -7.66 -1.87
C LYS A 362 -13.72 -6.71 -2.56
N ASP A 363 -14.21 -5.60 -3.10
CA ASP A 363 -13.38 -4.59 -3.75
C ASP A 363 -12.35 -3.99 -2.77
N TYR A 364 -12.77 -3.71 -1.52
CA TYR A 364 -11.88 -3.27 -0.44
C TYR A 364 -10.83 -4.33 -0.08
N VAL A 365 -11.23 -5.59 0.13
CA VAL A 365 -10.29 -6.68 0.47
C VAL A 365 -9.23 -6.85 -0.61
N GLU A 366 -9.59 -6.80 -1.90
CA GLU A 366 -8.61 -6.89 -2.98
C GLU A 366 -7.72 -5.64 -3.06
N ARG A 367 -8.22 -4.44 -2.70
CA ARG A 367 -7.39 -3.23 -2.57
C ARG A 367 -6.36 -3.37 -1.45
N VAL A 368 -6.77 -3.82 -0.27
CA VAL A 368 -5.89 -4.07 0.88
C VAL A 368 -4.86 -5.14 0.54
N ARG A 369 -5.28 -6.27 -0.04
CA ARG A 369 -4.37 -7.36 -0.44
C ARG A 369 -3.27 -6.88 -1.38
N ARG A 370 -3.61 -6.06 -2.38
CA ARG A 370 -2.64 -5.48 -3.32
C ARG A 370 -1.64 -4.57 -2.61
N ARG A 371 -2.13 -3.68 -1.75
CA ARG A 371 -1.28 -2.79 -0.94
C ARG A 371 -0.32 -3.59 -0.06
N ASP A 372 -0.82 -4.54 0.70
CA ASP A 372 -0.03 -5.30 1.67
C ASP A 372 1.03 -6.17 0.97
N THR A 373 0.70 -6.75 -0.19
CA THR A 373 1.67 -7.49 -1.02
C THR A 373 2.85 -6.59 -1.42
N VAL A 374 2.57 -5.39 -1.91
CA VAL A 374 3.62 -4.44 -2.34
C VAL A 374 4.42 -3.92 -1.13
N TYR A 375 3.75 -3.64 -0.01
CA TYR A 375 4.40 -3.23 1.23
C TYR A 375 5.36 -4.31 1.73
N GLU A 376 4.94 -5.58 1.75
CA GLU A 376 5.78 -6.70 2.14
C GLU A 376 7.02 -6.82 1.25
N GLU A 377 6.88 -6.69 -0.07
CA GLU A 377 8.02 -6.71 -1.01
C GLU A 377 9.02 -5.57 -0.73
N ARG A 378 8.52 -4.35 -0.50
CA ARG A 378 9.35 -3.19 -0.12
C ARG A 378 10.05 -3.41 1.21
N LEU A 379 9.32 -3.92 2.20
CA LEU A 379 9.83 -4.22 3.52
C LEU A 379 10.95 -5.27 3.47
N GLN A 380 10.81 -6.32 2.64
CA GLN A 380 11.89 -7.29 2.45
C GLN A 380 13.12 -6.67 1.78
N THR A 381 12.93 -5.81 0.78
CA THR A 381 14.03 -5.07 0.14
C THR A 381 14.76 -4.18 1.16
N ARG A 382 14.00 -3.50 2.02
CA ARG A 382 14.51 -2.68 3.11
C ARG A 382 15.31 -3.50 4.13
N TYR A 383 14.80 -4.64 4.56
CA TYR A 383 15.53 -5.53 5.47
C TYR A 383 16.82 -6.08 4.85
N THR A 384 16.84 -6.30 3.54
CA THR A 384 18.08 -6.69 2.84
C THR A 384 19.15 -5.59 2.98
N GLN A 385 18.75 -4.33 2.82
CA GLN A 385 19.65 -3.19 3.03
C GLN A 385 20.10 -3.08 4.50
N LEU A 386 19.18 -3.16 5.46
CA LEU A 386 19.50 -3.09 6.88
C LEU A 386 20.40 -4.26 7.34
N THR A 387 20.25 -5.43 6.73
CA THR A 387 21.14 -6.58 6.97
C THR A 387 22.58 -6.27 6.58
N SER A 388 22.80 -5.59 5.44
CA SER A 388 24.16 -5.16 5.06
C SER A 388 24.75 -4.15 6.04
N PHE A 389 23.98 -3.14 6.47
CA PHE A 389 24.47 -2.15 7.43
C PHE A 389 24.75 -2.75 8.81
N TYR A 390 23.90 -3.67 9.27
CA TYR A 390 24.12 -4.38 10.52
C TYR A 390 25.38 -5.25 10.49
N ASP A 391 25.61 -5.98 9.39
CA ASP A 391 26.82 -6.80 9.23
C ASP A 391 28.10 -5.93 9.18
N GLU A 392 28.05 -4.78 8.51
CA GLU A 392 29.14 -3.79 8.52
C GLU A 392 29.39 -3.21 9.91
N LEU A 393 28.32 -2.92 10.67
CA LEU A 393 28.41 -2.43 12.04
C LEU A 393 29.15 -3.42 12.95
N LEU A 394 28.80 -4.71 12.87
CA LEU A 394 29.47 -5.77 13.64
C LEU A 394 30.94 -5.95 13.25
N LYS A 395 31.27 -5.84 11.95
CA LYS A 395 32.63 -6.05 11.45
C LYS A 395 33.56 -4.86 11.63
N GLY A 396 33.01 -3.65 11.78
CA GLY A 396 33.80 -2.44 11.97
C GLY A 396 33.60 -1.88 13.38
N PRO A 397 32.72 -0.87 13.55
CA PRO A 397 32.63 -0.09 14.79
C PRO A 397 32.39 -0.92 16.07
N TRP A 398 31.68 -2.06 15.97
CA TRP A 398 31.37 -2.92 17.11
C TRP A 398 32.23 -4.18 17.19
N SER A 399 33.29 -4.29 16.39
CA SER A 399 34.12 -5.50 16.30
C SER A 399 34.83 -5.88 17.62
N GLU A 400 35.13 -4.90 18.48
CA GLU A 400 35.79 -5.13 19.77
C GLU A 400 34.85 -5.68 20.87
N LEU A 401 33.53 -5.64 20.65
CA LEU A 401 32.55 -6.14 21.61
C LEU A 401 32.48 -7.68 21.59
N ASP A 402 31.99 -8.29 22.68
CA ASP A 402 31.80 -9.75 22.73
C ASP A 402 30.71 -10.19 21.73
N GLN A 403 31.16 -10.54 20.53
CA GLN A 403 30.31 -10.89 19.40
C GLN A 403 29.32 -11.99 19.77
N ARG A 404 29.68 -12.94 20.65
CA ARG A 404 28.82 -14.07 21.10
C ARG A 404 27.49 -13.63 21.70
N LEU A 405 27.35 -12.36 22.07
CA LEU A 405 26.14 -11.79 22.65
C LEU A 405 25.23 -11.10 21.61
N PHE A 406 25.66 -11.00 20.36
CA PHE A 406 24.93 -10.33 19.29
C PHE A 406 24.12 -11.31 18.43
N PRO A 407 22.91 -10.90 17.99
CA PRO A 407 22.11 -11.64 17.02
C PRO A 407 22.88 -11.96 15.73
N ASN A 408 22.37 -12.93 14.99
CA ASN A 408 22.78 -13.12 13.60
C ASN A 408 22.29 -11.97 12.71
N LYS A 409 22.88 -11.81 11.50
CA LYS A 409 22.56 -10.67 10.64
C LYS A 409 21.06 -10.60 10.25
N HIS A 410 20.39 -11.75 10.12
CA HIS A 410 18.96 -11.82 9.85
C HIS A 410 18.11 -11.25 11.00
N ASP A 411 18.35 -11.69 12.23
CA ASP A 411 17.57 -11.27 13.39
C ASP A 411 17.98 -9.87 13.86
N GLY A 412 19.27 -9.52 13.77
CA GLY A 412 19.79 -8.20 14.09
C GLY A 412 19.19 -7.10 13.22
N ALA A 413 19.06 -7.33 11.91
CA ALA A 413 18.39 -6.39 11.01
C ALA A 413 16.89 -6.18 11.33
N ARG A 414 16.24 -7.17 11.95
CA ARG A 414 14.82 -7.13 12.33
C ARG A 414 14.54 -6.39 13.63
N LEU A 415 15.57 -6.14 14.44
CA LEU A 415 15.46 -5.23 15.58
C LEU A 415 15.23 -3.79 15.10
N LEU A 416 15.67 -3.45 13.88
CA LEU A 416 15.48 -2.14 13.28
C LEU A 416 14.10 -1.97 12.63
N SER A 417 13.04 -2.54 13.22
CA SER A 417 11.70 -2.55 12.62
C SER A 417 11.12 -1.15 12.43
N GLY A 418 11.47 -0.18 13.28
CA GLY A 418 11.05 1.22 13.16
C GLY A 418 11.56 1.85 11.86
N ILE A 419 12.86 1.72 11.59
CA ILE A 419 13.49 2.22 10.35
C ILE A 419 13.03 1.40 9.14
N ALA A 420 12.83 0.09 9.32
CA ALA A 420 12.36 -0.77 8.24
C ALA A 420 10.95 -0.38 7.76
N ALA A 421 10.07 0.01 8.68
CA ALA A 421 8.71 0.45 8.37
C ALA A 421 8.61 1.95 8.02
N PHE A 422 9.68 2.74 8.23
CA PHE A 422 9.67 4.18 7.97
C PHE A 422 9.31 4.49 6.52
N ASP A 423 8.50 5.54 6.33
CA ASP A 423 7.92 5.95 5.03
C ASP A 423 7.35 4.76 4.22
N ASP A 424 6.67 3.81 4.89
CA ASP A 424 6.12 2.61 4.24
C ASP A 424 7.17 1.74 3.53
N ALA A 425 8.39 1.72 4.07
CA ALA A 425 9.54 1.09 3.43
C ALA A 425 9.85 1.63 2.01
N ARG A 426 9.35 2.83 1.65
CA ARG A 426 9.59 3.46 0.34
C ARG A 426 10.99 4.07 0.28
N GLY A 427 11.71 3.80 -0.80
CA GLY A 427 13.07 4.31 -1.01
C GLY A 427 14.17 3.48 -0.33
N THR A 428 15.29 4.14 -0.02
CA THR A 428 16.49 3.54 0.59
C THR A 428 16.81 4.25 1.91
N VAL A 429 17.35 3.53 2.90
CA VAL A 429 17.88 4.13 4.14
C VAL A 429 19.26 4.71 3.82
N SER A 430 19.50 5.96 4.18
CA SER A 430 20.84 6.54 4.08
C SER A 430 21.76 5.97 5.15
N ARG A 431 23.09 5.94 4.91
CA ARG A 431 24.04 5.54 5.96
C ARG A 431 23.91 6.46 7.17
N ARG A 432 23.77 7.77 6.96
CA ARG A 432 23.57 8.75 8.02
C ARG A 432 22.38 8.45 8.92
N THR A 433 21.24 8.03 8.35
CA THR A 433 20.05 7.63 9.13
C THR A 433 20.32 6.35 9.92
N PHE A 434 21.07 5.40 9.36
CA PHE A 434 21.37 4.16 10.09
C PHE A 434 22.37 4.39 11.23
N TYR A 435 23.42 5.19 11.00
CA TYR A 435 24.46 5.47 11.98
C TYR A 435 24.14 6.67 12.88
N ASP A 436 22.88 7.12 12.96
CA ASP A 436 22.52 8.18 13.89
C ASP A 436 22.55 7.68 15.36
N TYR A 437 22.80 8.59 16.30
CA TYR A 437 22.92 8.25 17.72
C TYR A 437 21.66 7.57 18.28
N ALA A 438 20.48 8.08 17.94
CA ALA A 438 19.22 7.57 18.48
C ALA A 438 18.96 6.14 17.99
N THR A 439 19.18 5.90 16.71
CA THR A 439 19.06 4.61 16.03
C THR A 439 20.03 3.59 16.64
N LEU A 440 21.32 3.92 16.75
CA LEU A 440 22.32 2.99 17.29
C LEU A 440 22.08 2.71 18.78
N HIS A 441 21.65 3.72 19.54
CA HIS A 441 21.30 3.55 20.96
C HIS A 441 20.06 2.65 21.14
N GLU A 442 19.01 2.84 20.32
CA GLU A 442 17.82 1.98 20.32
C GLU A 442 18.19 0.55 19.92
N LEU A 443 18.96 0.36 18.85
CA LEU A 443 19.44 -0.95 18.41
C LEU A 443 20.23 -1.67 19.52
N TYR A 444 21.15 -0.97 20.19
CA TYR A 444 21.93 -1.57 21.28
C TYR A 444 21.06 -1.98 22.47
N SER A 445 20.06 -1.16 22.82
CA SER A 445 19.05 -1.50 23.82
C SER A 445 18.26 -2.75 23.42
N ASP A 446 17.80 -2.83 22.17
CA ASP A 446 17.03 -3.94 21.63
C ASP A 446 17.83 -5.24 21.56
N ILE A 447 19.13 -5.17 21.25
CA ILE A 447 20.05 -6.30 21.37
C ILE A 447 20.11 -6.80 22.83
N GLY A 448 20.09 -5.88 23.79
CA GLY A 448 20.02 -6.20 25.21
C GLY A 448 18.75 -6.96 25.61
N PHE A 449 17.60 -6.59 25.05
CA PHE A 449 16.33 -7.31 25.23
C PHE A 449 16.35 -8.66 24.53
N TYR A 450 16.75 -8.69 23.25
CA TYR A 450 16.88 -9.92 22.46
C TYR A 450 17.73 -10.98 23.18
N ARG A 451 18.89 -10.59 23.69
CA ARG A 451 19.79 -11.49 24.43
C ARG A 451 19.11 -12.07 25.67
N ARG A 452 18.37 -11.24 26.40
CA ARG A 452 17.65 -11.66 27.61
C ARG A 452 16.57 -12.68 27.26
N ASP A 453 15.78 -12.38 26.24
CA ASP A 453 14.68 -13.23 25.81
C ASP A 453 15.21 -14.56 25.28
N TYR A 454 16.31 -14.54 24.52
CA TYR A 454 16.96 -15.75 24.04
C TYR A 454 17.51 -16.62 25.16
N ALA A 455 18.20 -16.03 26.14
CA ALA A 455 18.70 -16.74 27.31
C ALA A 455 17.55 -17.33 28.16
N GLN A 456 16.46 -16.59 28.35
CA GLN A 456 15.27 -17.09 29.04
C GLN A 456 14.60 -18.25 28.30
N HIS A 457 14.53 -18.16 26.97
CA HIS A 457 14.01 -19.25 26.15
C HIS A 457 14.85 -20.52 26.30
N LEU A 458 16.18 -20.41 26.21
CA LEU A 458 17.09 -21.54 26.44
C LEU A 458 16.93 -22.12 27.85
N ALA A 459 16.83 -21.29 28.89
CA ALA A 459 16.61 -21.76 30.27
C ALA A 459 15.25 -22.48 30.45
N SER A 460 14.22 -22.04 29.72
CA SER A 460 12.91 -22.70 29.68
C SER A 460 13.01 -24.09 29.05
N LEU A 461 13.80 -24.25 27.98
CA LEU A 461 14.05 -25.56 27.37
C LEU A 461 14.77 -26.51 28.33
N VAL A 462 15.75 -26.03 29.09
CA VAL A 462 16.43 -26.81 30.14
C VAL A 462 15.43 -27.29 31.20
N THR A 463 14.61 -26.35 31.72
CA THR A 463 13.60 -26.66 32.74
C THR A 463 12.58 -27.68 32.23
N SER A 464 12.10 -27.50 30.99
CA SER A 464 11.12 -28.41 30.36
C SER A 464 11.70 -29.79 30.10
N GLY A 465 12.96 -29.88 29.69
CA GLY A 465 13.65 -31.16 29.51
C GLY A 465 13.85 -31.92 30.82
N ILE A 466 14.25 -31.21 31.88
CA ILE A 466 14.37 -31.79 33.23
C ILE A 466 13.01 -32.24 33.76
N GLU A 467 11.94 -31.48 33.53
CA GLU A 467 10.59 -31.92 33.88
C GLU A 467 10.21 -33.22 33.17
N ALA A 468 10.49 -33.32 31.87
CA ALA A 468 10.17 -34.49 31.07
C ALA A 468 10.95 -35.75 31.51
N GLU A 469 12.23 -35.59 31.89
CA GLU A 469 13.08 -36.73 32.27
C GLU A 469 13.01 -37.09 33.76
N LEU A 470 12.92 -36.10 34.65
CA LEU A 470 13.08 -36.25 36.10
C LEU A 470 11.81 -35.89 36.90
N GLY A 471 10.79 -35.35 36.23
CA GLY A 471 9.51 -35.00 36.82
C GLY A 471 9.42 -33.57 37.36
N SER A 472 8.20 -33.14 37.64
CA SER A 472 7.87 -31.75 37.99
C SER A 472 8.50 -31.24 39.28
N GLU A 473 8.89 -32.12 40.21
CA GLU A 473 9.54 -31.71 41.47
C GLU A 473 10.96 -31.20 41.24
N SER A 474 11.73 -31.87 40.37
CA SER A 474 13.07 -31.43 39.96
C SER A 474 13.02 -30.14 39.15
N ALA A 475 12.02 -29.98 38.29
CA ALA A 475 11.83 -28.75 37.52
C ALA A 475 11.49 -27.53 38.39
N ARG A 476 10.68 -27.71 39.44
CA ARG A 476 10.36 -26.64 40.41
C ARG A 476 11.59 -26.07 41.10
N GLN A 477 12.58 -26.90 41.41
CA GLN A 477 13.83 -26.46 42.04
C GLN A 477 14.68 -25.55 41.12
N LEU A 478 14.41 -25.59 39.81
CA LEU A 478 15.05 -24.71 38.83
C LEU A 478 14.25 -23.44 38.59
N THR A 479 12.93 -23.50 38.76
CA THR A 479 12.04 -22.34 38.54
C THR A 479 12.36 -21.17 39.48
N ASP A 480 12.94 -21.45 40.66
CA ASP A 480 13.36 -20.44 41.64
C ASP A 480 14.74 -19.81 41.32
N ARG A 481 15.47 -20.33 40.32
CA ARG A 481 16.80 -19.83 39.93
C ARG A 481 16.71 -18.77 38.83
N SER A 482 17.74 -17.93 38.73
CA SER A 482 17.84 -17.04 37.57
C SER A 482 18.14 -17.83 36.30
N TYR A 483 17.70 -17.33 35.14
CA TYR A 483 18.01 -17.97 33.85
C TYR A 483 19.53 -18.11 33.61
N ILE A 484 20.35 -17.20 34.16
CA ILE A 484 21.81 -17.27 34.08
C ILE A 484 22.33 -18.48 34.87
N ASP A 485 21.79 -18.73 36.06
CA ASP A 485 22.20 -19.87 36.89
C ASP A 485 21.83 -21.20 36.24
N ILE A 486 20.65 -21.27 35.60
CA ILE A 486 20.20 -22.45 34.85
C ILE A 486 21.12 -22.71 33.66
N LEU A 487 21.46 -21.67 32.89
CA LEU A 487 22.34 -21.80 31.72
C LEU A 487 23.81 -22.06 32.08
N SER A 488 24.22 -21.75 33.30
CA SER A 488 25.57 -22.05 33.80
C SER A 488 25.71 -23.50 34.28
N MET A 489 24.62 -24.29 34.27
CA MET A 489 24.67 -25.70 34.64
C MET A 489 25.47 -26.50 33.60
N PRO A 490 26.32 -27.47 34.02
CA PRO A 490 27.10 -28.29 33.09
C PRO A 490 26.27 -29.08 32.06
N CYS A 491 24.99 -29.31 32.34
CA CYS A 491 24.05 -29.99 31.43
C CYS A 491 23.21 -29.06 30.56
N ALA A 492 23.39 -27.74 30.68
CA ALA A 492 22.71 -26.76 29.82
C ALA A 492 23.40 -26.68 28.45
N LEU A 493 23.34 -27.80 27.72
CA LEU A 493 23.91 -27.96 26.39
C LEU A 493 22.79 -28.04 25.35
N PHE A 494 23.01 -27.38 24.22
CA PHE A 494 22.04 -27.21 23.16
C PHE A 494 22.64 -27.65 21.84
N THR A 495 21.84 -28.28 20.99
CA THR A 495 22.22 -28.57 19.61
C THR A 495 21.44 -27.73 18.63
N CYS A 496 22.15 -27.21 17.63
CA CYS A 496 21.53 -26.58 16.50
C CYS A 496 20.74 -27.60 15.68
N THR A 497 19.53 -27.25 15.29
CA THR A 497 18.61 -28.12 14.53
C THR A 497 18.81 -28.05 13.03
N VAL A 498 19.67 -27.15 12.55
CA VAL A 498 19.99 -27.02 11.13
C VAL A 498 21.16 -27.94 10.78
N CYS A 499 22.25 -27.87 11.56
CA CYS A 499 23.48 -28.61 11.29
C CYS A 499 23.71 -29.81 12.21
N PHE A 500 23.03 -29.90 13.36
CA PHE A 500 23.20 -30.98 14.35
C PHE A 500 24.66 -31.19 14.80
N GLU A 501 25.42 -30.11 14.88
CA GLU A 501 26.80 -30.08 15.41
C GLU A 501 26.87 -30.49 16.89
N GLU A 502 28.09 -30.59 17.42
CA GLU A 502 28.33 -30.91 18.83
C GLU A 502 27.55 -29.98 19.79
N PRO A 503 27.07 -30.48 20.94
CA PRO A 503 26.31 -29.66 21.88
C PRO A 503 27.11 -28.48 22.42
N LEU A 504 26.53 -27.28 22.35
CA LEU A 504 27.14 -26.02 22.76
C LEU A 504 26.43 -25.45 23.99
N ALA A 505 27.20 -24.83 24.89
CA ALA A 505 26.66 -24.07 26.01
C ALA A 505 26.26 -22.66 25.57
N TYR A 506 25.50 -21.93 26.41
CA TYR A 506 25.32 -20.50 26.24
C TYR A 506 26.56 -19.74 26.78
N PRO A 507 27.11 -18.72 26.09
CA PRO A 507 26.61 -18.09 24.85
C PRO A 507 27.14 -18.69 23.53
N ASP A 508 27.90 -19.79 23.55
CA ASP A 508 28.52 -20.35 22.34
C ASP A 508 27.49 -20.87 21.32
N ILE A 509 26.36 -21.42 21.77
CA ILE A 509 25.24 -21.77 20.88
C ILE A 509 24.70 -20.53 20.13
N HIS A 510 24.70 -19.37 20.78
CA HIS A 510 24.27 -18.12 20.15
C HIS A 510 25.28 -17.67 19.09
N ALA A 511 26.58 -17.79 19.39
CA ALA A 511 27.65 -17.51 18.44
C ALA A 511 27.60 -18.43 17.20
N HIS A 512 27.34 -19.72 17.41
CA HIS A 512 27.14 -20.68 16.33
C HIS A 512 26.02 -20.26 15.37
N TRP A 513 24.86 -19.85 15.90
CA TRP A 513 23.75 -19.36 15.05
C TRP A 513 24.10 -18.11 14.26
N ARG A 514 24.97 -17.24 14.78
CA ARG A 514 25.48 -16.08 14.04
C ARG A 514 26.40 -16.48 12.90
N GLU A 515 27.33 -17.41 13.15
CA GLU A 515 28.40 -17.73 12.21
C GLU A 515 27.95 -18.72 11.13
N GLU A 516 27.28 -19.79 11.53
CA GLU A 516 26.89 -20.88 10.63
C GLU A 516 25.50 -20.65 10.00
N HIS A 517 24.64 -19.87 10.64
CA HIS A 517 23.26 -19.63 10.20
C HIS A 517 22.89 -18.13 10.13
N PRO A 518 23.70 -17.31 9.43
CA PRO A 518 23.55 -15.86 9.46
C PRO A 518 22.23 -15.37 8.85
N ASP A 519 21.63 -16.13 7.94
CA ASP A 519 20.42 -15.78 7.19
C ASP A 519 19.13 -16.43 7.75
N ILE A 520 19.19 -17.14 8.87
CA ILE A 520 18.07 -17.91 9.42
C ILE A 520 17.71 -17.38 10.80
N SER A 521 16.44 -17.08 11.05
CA SER A 521 16.00 -16.67 12.39
C SER A 521 16.15 -17.80 13.40
N VAL A 522 16.66 -17.48 14.58
CA VAL A 522 16.75 -18.42 15.70
C VAL A 522 15.38 -18.76 16.31
N TRP A 523 14.34 -17.98 15.99
CA TRP A 523 12.99 -18.07 16.59
C TRP A 523 12.00 -18.94 15.82
N ARG A 524 12.42 -19.65 14.76
CA ARG A 524 11.51 -20.56 14.04
C ARG A 524 11.08 -21.71 14.96
N LYS A 525 9.78 -22.05 14.90
CA LYS A 525 8.98 -22.82 15.89
C LYS A 525 9.47 -24.22 16.31
N SER A 526 10.63 -24.69 15.90
CA SER A 526 11.09 -26.07 16.10
C SER A 526 12.61 -26.24 16.26
N ASP A 527 13.38 -25.15 16.37
CA ASP A 527 14.78 -25.19 15.96
C ASP A 527 15.80 -25.26 17.12
N LEU A 528 15.38 -25.54 18.36
CA LEU A 528 16.28 -25.78 19.48
C LEU A 528 15.88 -27.05 20.21
N LEU A 529 16.73 -28.08 20.12
CA LEU A 529 16.60 -29.30 20.92
C LEU A 529 17.51 -29.17 22.14
N PHE A 530 16.91 -29.20 23.33
CA PHE A 530 17.64 -29.44 24.57
C PHE A 530 17.99 -30.93 24.65
N LEU A 531 19.29 -31.27 24.60
CA LEU A 531 19.76 -32.65 24.60
C LEU A 531 20.30 -33.05 25.98
N GLN A 532 19.40 -33.43 26.89
CA GLN A 532 19.82 -34.27 28.02
C GLN A 532 19.98 -35.76 27.66
N SER A 533 19.46 -36.19 26.50
CA SER A 533 19.56 -37.59 26.04
C SER A 533 20.89 -37.97 25.40
N SER A 534 21.80 -37.02 25.16
CA SER A 534 23.15 -37.34 24.67
C SER A 534 23.99 -37.98 25.78
N LYS A 535 24.73 -39.04 25.44
CA LYS A 535 25.64 -39.75 26.37
C LYS A 535 26.62 -38.79 27.08
N VAL A 536 26.98 -37.69 26.41
CA VAL A 536 27.87 -36.62 26.89
C VAL A 536 27.20 -35.77 27.98
N GLY A 537 25.93 -35.40 27.81
CA GLY A 537 25.18 -34.61 28.81
C GLY A 537 25.00 -35.38 30.12
N LYS A 538 24.70 -36.68 30.05
CA LYS A 538 24.61 -37.58 31.21
C LYS A 538 25.95 -37.76 31.92
N ASP A 539 27.02 -38.05 31.18
CA ASP A 539 28.37 -38.24 31.73
C ASP A 539 28.90 -36.96 32.44
N ILE A 540 28.56 -35.76 31.95
CA ILE A 540 28.96 -34.49 32.56
C ILE A 540 28.13 -34.21 33.82
N CYS A 541 26.82 -34.43 33.79
CA CYS A 541 25.95 -34.29 34.96
C CYS A 541 26.31 -35.23 36.11
N GLU A 542 26.72 -36.46 35.78
CA GLU A 542 27.13 -37.48 36.77
C GLU A 542 28.52 -37.20 37.36
N ARG A 543 29.39 -36.47 36.66
CA ARG A 543 30.78 -36.17 37.12
C ARG A 543 30.92 -34.93 37.99
N VAL A 544 29.97 -33.99 37.95
CA VAL A 544 30.14 -32.67 38.59
C VAL A 544 29.48 -32.56 39.98
N ASP A 545 28.95 -33.65 40.55
CA ASP A 545 28.28 -33.67 41.88
C ASP A 545 27.30 -32.48 42.07
N PHE A 546 26.63 -32.06 40.98
CA PHE A 546 25.76 -30.88 40.97
C PHE A 546 24.31 -31.21 41.33
N TRP A 547 23.98 -32.50 41.46
CA TRP A 547 22.67 -32.95 41.93
C TRP A 547 22.44 -32.38 43.34
N PRO A 548 21.32 -31.66 43.58
CA PRO A 548 20.98 -31.24 44.93
C PRO A 548 21.04 -32.48 45.82
N GLN A 549 21.85 -32.40 46.89
CA GLN A 549 22.12 -33.50 47.81
C GLN A 549 20.78 -34.14 48.25
N GLY A 550 20.39 -35.24 47.59
CA GLY A 550 19.07 -35.83 47.75
C GLY A 550 18.52 -36.64 46.56
N LEU A 551 18.94 -36.38 45.32
CA LEU A 551 18.50 -37.18 44.16
C LEU A 551 19.50 -38.30 43.87
N ALA A 552 19.21 -39.49 44.40
CA ALA A 552 19.94 -40.70 44.08
C ALA A 552 19.79 -41.02 42.59
N VAL A 553 20.93 -41.24 41.92
CA VAL A 553 21.02 -41.81 40.57
C VAL A 553 20.32 -43.17 40.57
N GLY A 554 19.08 -43.18 40.08
CA GLY A 554 18.20 -44.34 40.04
C GLY A 554 17.63 -44.53 38.64
N GLN A 555 18.37 -45.29 37.82
CA GLN A 555 17.90 -46.09 36.68
C GLN A 555 16.60 -45.66 35.98
N VAL A 556 16.71 -45.07 34.79
CA VAL A 556 15.80 -45.42 33.69
C VAL A 556 16.63 -45.60 32.41
N ILE A 557 16.52 -46.81 31.88
CA ILE A 557 17.15 -47.37 30.69
C ILE A 557 16.27 -47.06 29.46
N LEU A 558 16.95 -46.78 28.34
CA LEU A 558 16.50 -46.58 26.94
C LEU A 558 16.00 -45.18 26.55
#